data_AF-K3WV70-F1
#
_entry.id   AF-K3WV70-F1
#
_cell.length_a   1.000
_cell.length_b   1.000
_cell.length_c   1.000
_cell.angle_alpha   90.00
_cell.angle_beta   90.00
_cell.angle_gamma   90.00
#
_symmetry.space_group_name_H-M   'P 1'
#
loop_
_entity.id
_entity.type
_entity.pdbx_description
1 polymer ?
#
loop_
_entity_poly.entity_id
_entity_poly.type
_entity_poly.pdbx_seq_one_letter_code
_entity_poly.pdbx_strand_id
1 'polypeptide(L)'
;MPLLFSLPPGLLEHEICQFLDAPSLARISCANHELHGEIIKSKHWGTHVAQNFGIAVTKIISGNKMASLPSPPAPKRTLLSPPPRALQHHQQKESISWRDVFLAAWMDSLSLASAVQDNDILQVYHRHPQVLLSAPESKIRDEIVLVQGLRRFPSSSSLLSLYAQVIRQELVVRIR
;
A
#
# COMPACT_ATOMS: atom_id res chain seq x y z
N MET A 1 9.39 -36.72 5.74
CA MET A 1 8.93 -35.58 4.91
C MET A 1 8.97 -34.33 5.79
N PRO A 2 10.06 -33.53 5.72
CA PRO A 2 9.85 -32.14 5.28
C PRO A 2 11.08 -31.53 4.57
N LEU A 3 10.90 -30.93 3.38
CA LEU A 3 11.95 -30.16 2.68
C LEU A 3 11.47 -28.79 2.16
N LEU A 4 10.20 -28.43 2.35
CA LEU A 4 9.67 -27.13 1.94
C LEU A 4 9.92 -26.00 2.97
N PHE A 5 10.19 -26.37 4.23
CA PHE A 5 10.33 -25.41 5.33
C PHE A 5 11.79 -25.07 5.67
N SER A 6 12.76 -25.68 5.00
CA SER A 6 14.19 -25.34 5.11
C SER A 6 14.69 -24.58 3.89
N LEU A 7 13.84 -23.72 3.32
CA LEU A 7 14.25 -22.89 2.19
C LEU A 7 15.14 -21.74 2.69
N PRO A 8 16.22 -21.41 1.97
CA PRO A 8 17.04 -20.26 2.31
C PRO A 8 16.19 -18.97 2.36
N PRO A 9 16.42 -18.09 3.34
CA PRO A 9 15.74 -16.80 3.40
C PRO A 9 15.93 -16.03 2.08
N GLY A 10 14.84 -15.48 1.54
CA GLY A 10 14.81 -14.75 0.26
C GLY A 10 14.52 -15.58 -1.00
N LEU A 11 14.58 -16.92 -0.95
CA LEU A 11 14.26 -17.78 -2.09
C LEU A 11 12.74 -17.86 -2.34
N LEU A 12 11.94 -17.74 -1.27
CA LEU A 12 10.48 -17.63 -1.38
C LEU A 12 10.02 -16.32 -2.02
N GLU A 13 10.65 -15.19 -1.69
CA GLU A 13 10.32 -13.90 -2.29
C GLU A 13 10.61 -13.85 -3.80
N HIS A 14 11.65 -14.55 -4.26
CA HIS A 14 12.11 -14.46 -5.65
C HIS A 14 11.48 -15.50 -6.57
N GLU A 15 11.09 -16.68 -6.08
CA GLU A 15 10.62 -17.75 -6.97
C GLU A 15 9.20 -18.22 -6.73
N ILE A 16 8.72 -18.28 -5.49
CA ILE A 16 7.44 -18.97 -5.19
C ILE A 16 6.31 -17.97 -4.96
N CYS A 17 6.53 -16.94 -4.14
CA CYS A 17 5.47 -16.02 -3.72
C CYS A 17 4.85 -15.22 -4.88
N GLN A 18 5.56 -15.05 -6.00
CA GLN A 18 5.04 -14.36 -7.18
C GLN A 18 3.97 -15.14 -7.95
N PHE A 19 3.92 -16.47 -7.78
CA PHE A 19 2.98 -17.35 -8.47
C PHE A 19 1.77 -17.72 -7.61
N LEU A 20 1.80 -17.33 -6.33
CA LEU A 20 0.74 -17.65 -5.38
C LEU A 20 -0.32 -16.55 -5.39
N ASP A 21 -1.57 -16.93 -5.24
CA ASP A 21 -2.67 -16.01 -4.95
C ASP A 21 -2.62 -15.57 -3.47
N ALA A 22 -3.25 -14.43 -3.18
CA ALA A 22 -3.28 -13.86 -1.83
C ALA A 22 -3.79 -14.83 -0.74
N PRO A 23 -4.83 -15.66 -0.96
CA PRO A 23 -5.21 -16.73 -0.05
C PRO A 23 -4.10 -17.75 0.22
N SER A 24 -3.37 -18.20 -0.80
CA SER A 24 -2.27 -19.15 -0.63
C SER A 24 -1.10 -18.52 0.13
N LEU A 25 -0.76 -17.26 -0.14
CA LEU A 25 0.24 -16.52 0.63
C LEU A 25 -0.14 -16.42 2.11
N ALA A 26 -1.41 -16.12 2.41
CA ALA A 26 -1.90 -16.08 3.78
C ALA A 26 -1.79 -17.45 4.48
N ARG A 27 -2.13 -18.54 3.79
CA ARG A 27 -2.03 -19.90 4.35
C ARG A 27 -0.59 -20.30 4.65
N ILE A 28 0.34 -20.02 3.74
CA ILE A 28 1.78 -20.31 3.97
C ILE A 28 2.32 -19.48 5.13
N SER A 29 1.89 -18.21 5.23
CA SER A 29 2.24 -17.31 6.32
C SER A 29 1.78 -17.84 7.68
N CYS A 30 0.63 -18.53 7.75
CA CYS A 30 0.17 -19.20 8.98
C CYS A 30 0.92 -20.51 9.29
N ALA A 31 1.45 -21.18 8.27
CA ALA A 31 2.08 -22.49 8.42
C ALA A 31 3.54 -22.42 8.93
N ASN A 32 4.24 -21.31 8.70
CA ASN A 32 5.62 -21.13 9.14
C ASN A 32 5.87 -19.70 9.63
N HIS A 33 6.26 -19.56 10.90
CA HIS A 33 6.54 -18.27 11.55
C HIS A 33 7.77 -17.55 10.95
N GLU A 34 8.76 -18.28 10.45
CA GLU A 34 9.91 -17.67 9.76
C GLU A 34 9.47 -17.06 8.43
N LEU A 35 8.62 -17.79 7.68
CA LEU A 35 8.04 -17.30 6.42
C LEU A 35 7.03 -16.18 6.65
N HIS A 36 6.37 -16.16 7.80
CA HIS A 36 5.42 -15.11 8.16
C HIS A 36 6.04 -13.72 8.05
N GLY A 37 7.24 -13.54 8.62
CA GLY A 37 7.96 -12.27 8.61
C GLY A 37 8.34 -11.79 7.20
N GLU A 38 8.75 -12.71 6.33
CA GLU A 38 9.07 -12.41 4.93
C GLU A 38 7.81 -12.10 4.11
N ILE A 39 6.77 -12.92 4.24
CA ILE A 39 5.53 -12.78 3.47
C ILE A 39 4.83 -11.47 3.81
N ILE A 40 4.79 -11.04 5.08
CA ILE A 40 4.15 -9.77 5.46
C ILE A 40 4.81 -8.58 4.79
N LYS A 41 6.14 -8.57 4.74
CA LYS A 41 6.93 -7.47 4.19
C LYS A 41 7.06 -7.55 2.67
N SER A 42 6.53 -8.61 2.07
CA SER A 42 6.73 -8.88 0.66
C SER A 42 6.05 -7.82 -0.23
N LYS A 43 6.80 -7.39 -1.25
CA LYS A 43 6.29 -6.49 -2.31
C LYS A 43 5.12 -7.08 -3.11
N HIS A 44 4.93 -8.41 -3.07
CA HIS A 44 3.89 -9.12 -3.82
C HIS A 44 2.48 -8.73 -3.41
N TRP A 45 2.26 -8.28 -2.18
CA TRP A 45 0.97 -7.70 -1.78
C TRP A 45 0.58 -6.49 -2.62
N GLY A 46 1.55 -5.65 -3.00
CA GLY A 46 1.30 -4.54 -3.93
C GLY A 46 0.86 -5.04 -5.30
N THR A 47 1.50 -6.10 -5.81
CA THR A 47 1.09 -6.74 -7.06
C THR A 47 -0.35 -7.25 -6.98
N HIS A 48 -0.74 -7.87 -5.86
CA HIS A 48 -2.12 -8.31 -5.65
C HIS A 48 -3.11 -7.16 -5.56
N VAL A 49 -2.77 -6.05 -4.90
CA VAL A 49 -3.60 -4.84 -4.90
C VAL A 49 -3.83 -4.34 -6.33
N ALA A 50 -2.77 -4.27 -7.13
CA ALA A 50 -2.86 -3.82 -8.52
C ALA A 50 -3.72 -4.77 -9.37
N GLN A 51 -3.51 -6.08 -9.25
CA GLN A 51 -4.22 -7.08 -10.05
C GLN A 51 -5.70 -7.19 -9.67
N ASN A 52 -6.04 -7.20 -8.38
CA ASN A 52 -7.42 -7.43 -7.93
C ASN A 52 -8.27 -6.16 -7.98
N PHE A 53 -7.65 -4.98 -7.77
CA PHE A 53 -8.40 -3.72 -7.65
C PHE A 53 -8.12 -2.75 -8.79
N GLY A 54 -7.10 -2.98 -9.61
CA GLY A 54 -6.77 -2.15 -10.77
C GLY A 54 -6.19 -0.79 -10.39
N ILE A 55 -5.50 -0.69 -9.25
CA ILE A 55 -4.77 0.52 -8.84
C ILE A 55 -3.28 0.38 -9.18
N ALA A 56 -2.74 1.37 -9.90
CA ALA A 56 -1.34 1.40 -10.27
C ALA A 56 -0.45 1.72 -9.06
N VAL A 57 0.12 0.69 -8.44
CA VAL A 57 1.07 0.81 -7.31
C VAL A 57 2.30 1.67 -7.64
N THR A 58 2.66 1.79 -8.92
CA THR A 58 3.75 2.66 -9.42
C THR A 58 3.51 4.16 -9.21
N LYS A 59 2.26 4.61 -9.10
CA LYS A 59 1.96 6.02 -8.76
C LYS A 59 2.27 6.35 -7.30
N ILE A 60 2.25 5.35 -6.42
CA ILE A 60 2.44 5.51 -4.96
C ILE A 60 3.93 5.35 -4.60
N ILE A 61 4.70 4.61 -5.41
CA ILE A 61 6.16 4.42 -5.26
C ILE A 61 6.97 5.55 -5.93
N SER A 62 6.36 6.46 -6.71
CA SER A 62 7.07 7.59 -7.34
C SER A 62 7.60 8.67 -6.37
N GLY A 63 7.63 8.40 -5.07
CA GLY A 63 8.49 9.08 -4.10
C GLY A 63 9.84 8.37 -3.84
N ASN A 64 10.15 7.27 -4.52
CA ASN A 64 11.31 6.40 -4.25
C ASN A 64 12.28 6.19 -5.43
N LYS A 65 12.17 6.98 -6.50
CA LYS A 65 13.24 7.10 -7.51
C LYS A 65 13.46 8.56 -7.89
N MET A 66 14.06 9.35 -7.00
CA MET A 66 14.94 10.41 -7.48
C MET A 66 16.33 9.81 -7.65
N ALA A 67 16.72 9.76 -8.91
CA ALA A 67 18.04 9.53 -9.45
C ALA A 67 19.19 9.72 -8.45
N SER A 68 19.87 8.62 -8.14
CA SER A 68 21.27 8.65 -7.73
C SER A 68 22.10 9.13 -8.93
N LEU A 69 22.21 10.45 -9.11
CA LEU A 69 23.27 11.04 -9.92
C LEU A 69 24.56 11.01 -9.07
N PRO A 70 25.68 10.47 -9.58
CA PRO A 70 26.93 10.51 -8.84
C PRO A 70 27.45 11.95 -8.82
N SER A 71 27.41 12.59 -7.65
CA SER A 71 28.04 13.90 -7.44
C SER A 71 29.56 13.72 -7.31
N PRO A 72 30.39 14.62 -7.87
CA PRO A 72 31.85 14.49 -7.87
C PRO A 72 32.46 14.75 -6.48
N PRO A 73 33.67 14.23 -6.19
CA PRO A 73 34.28 14.37 -4.87
C PRO A 73 34.85 15.78 -4.69
N ALA A 74 34.34 16.53 -3.69
CA ALA A 74 34.93 17.77 -3.21
C ALA A 74 35.68 17.53 -1.87
N PRO A 75 36.72 18.32 -1.57
CA PRO A 75 37.83 17.90 -0.72
C PRO A 75 37.59 18.09 0.79
N LYS A 76 38.30 17.27 1.56
CA LYS A 76 38.38 17.28 3.02
C LYS A 76 38.82 18.64 3.56
N ARG A 77 38.05 19.24 4.47
CA ARG A 77 38.55 20.19 5.47
C ARG A 77 37.86 19.97 6.82
N THR A 78 38.69 19.61 7.79
CA THR A 78 38.41 19.49 9.22
C THR A 78 38.26 20.89 9.85
N LEU A 79 37.34 21.07 10.82
CA LEU A 79 37.60 21.55 12.20
C LEU A 79 36.32 22.05 12.92
N LEU A 80 36.12 21.48 14.10
CA LEU A 80 35.47 21.94 15.35
C LEU A 80 34.17 22.76 15.32
N SER A 81 33.07 22.13 15.82
CA SER A 81 32.23 22.55 16.97
C SER A 81 30.94 21.70 17.01
N PRO A 82 30.47 21.17 18.15
CA PRO A 82 29.16 20.50 18.21
C PRO A 82 28.04 21.51 18.52
N PRO A 83 26.98 21.63 17.69
CA PRO A 83 25.76 22.29 18.12
C PRO A 83 24.89 21.30 18.94
N PRO A 84 24.00 21.81 19.82
CA PRO A 84 23.22 21.00 20.74
C PRO A 84 22.29 20.06 19.96
N ARG A 85 22.06 18.88 20.54
CA ARG A 85 21.18 17.81 20.03
C ARG A 85 19.82 18.38 19.59
N ALA A 86 19.71 18.78 18.33
CA ALA A 86 18.44 18.86 17.65
C ALA A 86 17.90 17.43 17.63
N LEU A 87 16.77 17.23 18.30
CA LEU A 87 15.95 16.04 18.18
C LEU A 87 15.76 15.78 16.68
N GLN A 88 16.56 14.86 16.13
CA GLN A 88 16.28 14.26 14.85
C GLN A 88 14.98 13.47 15.05
N HIS A 89 13.85 14.15 14.87
CA HIS A 89 12.69 13.49 14.30
C HIS A 89 13.16 12.99 12.94
N HIS A 90 13.78 11.81 12.92
CA HIS A 90 13.70 10.94 11.78
C HIS A 90 12.20 10.84 11.51
N GLN A 91 11.70 11.62 10.55
CA GLN A 91 10.50 11.26 9.83
C GLN A 91 10.83 9.90 9.23
N GLN A 92 10.55 8.84 9.99
CA GLN A 92 10.42 7.50 9.44
C GLN A 92 9.35 7.67 8.37
N LYS A 93 9.80 7.72 7.11
CA LYS A 93 8.93 7.67 5.95
C LYS A 93 8.23 6.33 6.05
N GLU A 94 7.05 6.31 6.66
CA GLU A 94 6.29 5.10 6.95
C GLU A 94 6.15 4.32 5.65
N SER A 95 6.77 3.14 5.62
CA SER A 95 6.66 2.24 4.50
C SER A 95 5.25 1.68 4.48
N ILE A 96 4.54 1.84 3.37
CA ILE A 96 3.18 1.31 3.19
C ILE A 96 3.19 -0.21 3.37
N SER A 97 2.36 -0.69 4.30
CA SER A 97 1.99 -2.08 4.47
C SER A 97 0.96 -2.48 3.41
N TRP A 98 1.46 -2.93 2.26
CA TRP A 98 0.61 -3.38 1.16
C TRP A 98 -0.29 -4.55 1.53
N ARG A 99 0.13 -5.38 2.49
CA ARG A 99 -0.69 -6.46 3.04
C ARG A 99 -1.95 -5.90 3.69
N ASP A 100 -1.80 -4.91 4.56
CA ASP A 100 -2.91 -4.36 5.33
C ASP A 100 -3.88 -3.61 4.43
N VAL A 101 -3.35 -2.88 3.44
CA VAL A 101 -4.15 -2.28 2.35
C VAL A 101 -4.92 -3.36 1.58
N PHE A 102 -4.26 -4.47 1.20
CA PHE A 102 -4.92 -5.55 0.50
C PHE A 102 -6.05 -6.17 1.32
N LEU A 103 -5.80 -6.46 2.61
CA LEU A 103 -6.79 -7.07 3.50
C LEU A 103 -7.99 -6.15 3.70
N ALA A 104 -7.76 -4.87 3.97
CA ALA A 104 -8.83 -3.89 4.11
C ALA A 104 -9.68 -3.82 2.83
N ALA A 105 -9.03 -3.65 1.68
CA ALA A 105 -9.69 -3.57 0.38
C ALA A 105 -10.42 -4.87 0.01
N TRP A 106 -9.89 -6.03 0.37
CA TRP A 106 -10.55 -7.31 0.16
C TRP A 106 -11.84 -7.42 0.98
N MET A 107 -11.82 -7.02 2.24
CA MET A 107 -13.01 -7.01 3.09
C MET A 107 -14.06 -6.02 2.60
N ASP A 108 -13.63 -4.84 2.14
CA ASP A 108 -14.51 -3.87 1.49
C ASP A 108 -15.11 -4.47 0.21
N SER A 109 -14.33 -5.17 -0.61
CA SER A 109 -14.80 -5.76 -1.87
C SER A 109 -15.94 -6.77 -1.66
N LEU A 110 -15.94 -7.52 -0.56
CA LEU A 110 -17.06 -8.40 -0.19
C LEU A 110 -18.33 -7.59 0.11
N SER A 111 -18.19 -6.45 0.78
CA SER A 111 -19.32 -5.54 1.04
C SER A 111 -19.81 -4.89 -0.25
N LEU A 112 -18.89 -4.40 -1.09
CA LEU A 112 -19.19 -3.76 -2.37
C LEU A 112 -19.82 -4.74 -3.38
N ALA A 113 -19.50 -6.05 -3.31
CA ALA A 113 -20.10 -7.09 -4.13
C ALA A 113 -21.63 -7.18 -3.91
N SER A 114 -22.09 -6.92 -2.68
CA SER A 114 -23.51 -6.89 -2.32
C SER A 114 -24.22 -5.55 -2.51
N ALA A 115 -23.52 -4.49 -2.94
CA ALA A 115 -24.11 -3.15 -3.08
C ALA A 115 -25.21 -3.10 -4.16
N VAL A 116 -26.39 -2.60 -3.80
CA VAL A 116 -27.53 -2.45 -4.72
C VAL A 116 -27.64 -1.00 -5.21
N GLN A 117 -27.22 -0.05 -4.38
CA GLN A 117 -27.28 1.38 -4.67
C GLN A 117 -25.91 2.04 -4.44
N ASP A 118 -25.73 3.23 -5.01
CA ASP A 118 -24.51 4.02 -4.81
C ASP A 118 -24.33 4.47 -3.34
N ASN A 119 -25.41 4.65 -2.59
CA ASN A 119 -25.36 4.92 -1.16
C ASN A 119 -24.68 3.80 -0.35
N ASP A 120 -24.79 2.54 -0.80
CA ASP A 120 -24.10 1.41 -0.13
C ASP A 120 -22.58 1.55 -0.26
N ILE A 121 -22.11 2.05 -1.42
CA ILE A 121 -20.70 2.36 -1.65
C ILE A 121 -20.25 3.49 -0.73
N LEU A 122 -21.05 4.56 -0.58
CA LEU A 122 -20.74 5.67 0.32
C LEU A 122 -20.66 5.22 1.78
N GLN A 123 -21.52 4.29 2.20
CA GLN A 123 -21.44 3.71 3.54
C GLN A 123 -20.14 2.93 3.75
N VAL A 124 -19.71 2.14 2.76
CA VAL A 124 -18.41 1.45 2.83
C VAL A 124 -17.28 2.47 2.87
N TYR A 125 -17.32 3.51 2.04
CA TYR A 125 -16.32 4.57 2.01
C TYR A 125 -16.15 5.25 3.38
N HIS A 126 -17.26 5.63 4.03
CA HIS A 126 -17.23 6.30 5.33
C HIS A 126 -16.97 5.37 6.53
N ARG A 127 -17.07 4.05 6.35
CA ARG A 127 -16.81 3.08 7.41
C ARG A 127 -15.30 2.98 7.65
N HIS A 128 -14.92 2.98 8.94
CA HIS A 128 -13.54 2.68 9.32
C HIS A 128 -13.18 1.22 8.98
N PRO A 129 -12.02 0.99 8.33
CA PRO A 129 -11.57 -0.36 8.02
C PRO A 129 -11.33 -1.16 9.31
N GLN A 130 -11.56 -2.47 9.26
CA GLN A 130 -11.28 -3.35 10.39
C GLN A 130 -9.77 -3.56 10.60
N VAL A 131 -8.98 -3.25 9.58
CA VAL A 131 -7.52 -3.26 9.64
C VAL A 131 -7.05 -1.85 9.97
N LEU A 132 -6.11 -1.72 10.92
CA LEU A 132 -5.54 -0.43 11.29
C LEU A 132 -4.61 0.05 10.17
N LEU A 133 -5.03 1.11 9.48
CA LEU A 133 -4.29 1.71 8.39
C LEU A 133 -3.71 3.06 8.83
N SER A 134 -2.48 3.34 8.42
CA SER A 134 -1.89 4.67 8.46
C SER A 134 -2.66 5.64 7.55
N ALA A 135 -2.40 6.94 7.69
CA ALA A 135 -2.99 7.95 6.82
C ALA A 135 -2.74 7.70 5.31
N PRO A 136 -1.52 7.38 4.83
CA PRO A 136 -1.31 7.07 3.41
C PRO A 136 -2.02 5.80 2.97
N GLU A 137 -2.05 4.75 3.78
CA GLU A 137 -2.74 3.49 3.47
C GLU A 137 -4.25 3.68 3.38
N SER A 138 -4.82 4.49 4.27
CA SER A 138 -6.26 4.82 4.27
C SER A 138 -6.66 5.51 2.97
N LYS A 139 -5.84 6.44 2.47
CA LYS A 139 -6.08 7.11 1.17
C LYS A 139 -6.08 6.11 0.01
N ILE A 140 -5.16 5.16 0.01
CA ILE A 140 -5.10 4.12 -1.02
C ILE A 140 -6.37 3.26 -0.96
N ARG A 141 -6.78 2.84 0.24
CA ARG A 141 -8.02 2.11 0.45
C ARG A 141 -9.24 2.91 -0.05
N ASP A 142 -9.31 4.19 0.27
CA ASP A 142 -10.40 5.07 -0.15
C ASP A 142 -10.47 5.20 -1.67
N GLU A 143 -9.32 5.32 -2.35
CA GLU A 143 -9.24 5.28 -3.81
C GLU A 143 -9.75 3.93 -4.36
N ILE A 144 -9.37 2.80 -3.74
CA ILE A 144 -9.85 1.47 -4.14
C ILE A 144 -11.37 1.39 -4.07
N VAL A 145 -11.97 1.82 -2.95
CA VAL A 145 -13.41 1.79 -2.75
C VAL A 145 -14.13 2.66 -3.77
N LEU A 146 -13.65 3.89 -4.01
CA LEU A 146 -14.26 4.81 -4.98
C LEU A 146 -14.15 4.29 -6.41
N VAL A 147 -12.98 3.78 -6.81
CA VAL A 147 -12.79 3.23 -8.16
C VAL A 147 -13.67 2.00 -8.39
N GLN A 148 -13.77 1.09 -7.41
CA GLN A 148 -14.68 -0.05 -7.51
C GLN A 148 -16.15 0.39 -7.53
N GLY A 149 -16.52 1.36 -6.70
CA GLY A 149 -17.85 1.96 -6.68
C GLY A 149 -18.25 2.56 -8.02
N LEU A 150 -17.37 3.35 -8.63
CA LEU A 150 -17.57 3.96 -9.95
C LEU A 150 -17.61 2.92 -11.08
N ARG A 151 -16.89 1.80 -10.97
CA ARG A 151 -17.03 0.68 -11.93
C ARG A 151 -18.42 0.05 -11.87
N ARG A 152 -19.02 -0.01 -10.68
CA ARG A 152 -20.36 -0.59 -10.48
C ARG A 152 -21.48 0.39 -10.82
N PHE A 153 -21.33 1.66 -10.44
CA PHE A 153 -22.32 2.72 -10.63
C PHE A 153 -21.70 3.93 -11.36
N PRO A 154 -21.35 3.80 -12.65
CA PRO A 154 -20.58 4.81 -13.39
C PRO A 154 -21.32 6.14 -13.56
N SER A 155 -22.65 6.13 -13.52
CA SER A 155 -23.49 7.32 -13.70
C SER A 155 -23.88 8.01 -12.38
N SER A 156 -23.39 7.54 -11.22
CA SER A 156 -23.71 8.18 -9.93
C SER A 156 -23.03 9.55 -9.83
N SER A 157 -23.84 10.60 -9.82
CA SER A 157 -23.36 11.97 -9.62
C SER A 157 -22.71 12.16 -8.25
N SER A 158 -23.21 11.47 -7.22
CA SER A 158 -22.67 11.49 -5.86
C SER A 158 -21.25 10.92 -5.81
N LEU A 159 -21.03 9.72 -6.38
CA LEU A 159 -19.71 9.09 -6.41
C LEU A 159 -18.72 9.87 -7.28
N LEU A 160 -19.17 10.38 -8.44
CA LEU A 160 -18.33 11.21 -9.31
C LEU A 160 -17.90 12.51 -8.62
N SER A 161 -18.83 13.16 -7.90
CA SER A 161 -18.55 14.40 -7.17
C SER A 161 -17.55 14.14 -6.04
N LEU A 162 -17.74 13.07 -5.27
CA LEU A 162 -16.84 12.67 -4.20
C LEU A 162 -15.44 12.34 -4.74
N TYR A 163 -15.34 11.52 -5.79
CA TYR A 163 -14.06 11.18 -6.39
C TYR A 163 -13.33 12.42 -6.96
N ALA A 164 -14.06 13.32 -7.62
CA ALA A 164 -13.50 14.58 -8.09
C ALA A 164 -13.01 15.48 -6.95
N GLN A 165 -13.72 15.51 -5.81
CA GLN A 165 -13.29 16.25 -4.62
C GLN A 165 -11.98 15.68 -4.04
N VAL A 166 -11.86 14.35 -3.91
CA VAL A 166 -10.65 13.69 -3.42
C VAL A 166 -9.45 14.01 -4.31
N ILE A 167 -9.60 13.88 -5.64
CA ILE A 167 -8.53 14.23 -6.60
C ILE A 167 -8.11 15.70 -6.46
N ARG A 168 -9.07 16.62 -6.35
CA ARG A 168 -8.76 18.06 -6.20
C ARG A 168 -7.97 18.33 -4.92
N GLN A 169 -8.33 17.69 -3.82
CA GLN A 169 -7.61 17.84 -2.55
C GLN A 169 -6.16 17.36 -2.68
N GLU A 170 -5.92 16.25 -3.36
CA GLU A 170 -4.55 15.78 -3.61
C GLU A 170 -3.74 16.70 -4.52
N LEU A 171 -4.36 17.24 -5.58
CA LEU A 171 -3.69 18.15 -6.51
C LEU A 171 -3.34 19.49 -5.84
N VAL A 172 -4.23 20.04 -5.02
CA VAL A 172 -3.97 21.29 -4.28
C VAL A 172 -2.83 21.14 -3.29
N VAL A 173 -2.70 19.96 -2.64
CA VAL A 173 -1.58 19.67 -1.72
C VAL A 173 -0.25 19.56 -2.46
N ARG A 174 -0.23 19.20 -3.75
CA ARG A 174 1.01 19.06 -4.55
C ARG A 174 1.53 20.37 -5.16
N ILE A 175 0.71 21.43 -5.21
CA ILE A 175 1.06 22.72 -5.83
C ILE A 175 1.60 23.73 -4.81
N ARG A 176 1.46 23.46 -3.50
CA ARG A 176 2.03 24.25 -2.41
C ARG A 176 3.36 23.70 -1.95
#